data_AF-A0A950FLW4-F1
#
_entry.id   AF-A0A950FLW4-F1
#
_cell.length_a   1.000
_cell.length_b   1.000
_cell.length_c   1.000
_cell.angle_alpha   90.00
_cell.angle_beta   90.00
_cell.angle_gamma   90.00
#
_symmetry.space_group_name_H-M   'P 1'
#
loop_
_entity.id
_entity.type
_entity.pdbx_description
1 polymer ?
#
loop_
_entity_poly.entity_id
_entity_poly.type
_entity_poly.pdbx_seq_one_letter_code
_entity_poly.pdbx_strand_id
1 'polypeptide(L)'
;EPLKLRELLSAALGVLAKVRKRRTLFRRANIRLHLDHVDNHGDFGEIEAVLEEGEDPDNYRSEIAAILAALQIPSDQLIDVSYFELTR
;
A
#
# COMPACT_ATOMS: atom_id res chain seq x y z
N GLU A 1 -0.65 -6.94 -23.73
CA GLU A 1 0.14 -5.69 -23.61
C GLU A 1 -0.56 -4.75 -22.63
N PRO A 2 0.14 -4.27 -21.57
CA PRO A 2 -0.47 -3.45 -20.52
C PRO A 2 -1.15 -2.16 -21.04
N LEU A 3 -0.56 -1.51 -22.05
CA LEU A 3 -1.10 -0.28 -22.63
C LEU A 3 -2.44 -0.50 -23.36
N LYS A 4 -2.50 -1.50 -24.24
CA LYS A 4 -3.74 -1.87 -24.95
C LYS A 4 -4.85 -2.27 -23.99
N LEU A 5 -4.52 -3.02 -22.94
CA LEU A 5 -5.49 -3.41 -21.92
C LEU A 5 -6.02 -2.20 -21.14
N ARG A 6 -5.13 -1.27 -20.76
CA ARG A 6 -5.52 -0.02 -20.11
C ARG A 6 -6.46 0.80 -21.00
N GLU A 7 -6.15 0.93 -22.29
CA GLU A 7 -6.99 1.68 -23.24
C GLU A 7 -8.39 1.06 -23.37
N LEU A 8 -8.46 -0.26 -23.56
CA LEU A 8 -9.73 -0.99 -23.64
C LEU A 8 -10.58 -0.81 -22.37
N LEU A 9 -9.98 -1.02 -21.19
CA LEU A 9 -10.70 -0.88 -19.92
C LEU A 9 -11.09 0.56 -19.63
N SER A 10 -10.25 1.53 -19.99
CA SER A 10 -10.57 2.96 -19.84
C SER A 10 -11.76 3.36 -20.71
N ALA A 11 -11.87 2.81 -21.93
CA ALA A 11 -13.01 3.05 -22.82
C ALA A 11 -14.29 2.39 -22.31
N ALA A 12 -14.21 1.19 -21.73
CA ALA A 12 -15.36 0.44 -21.24
C ALA A 12 -15.89 0.94 -19.88
N LEU A 13 -14.99 1.33 -18.96
CA LEU A 13 -15.33 1.61 -17.56
C LEU A 13 -15.11 3.07 -17.15
N GLY A 14 -14.40 3.86 -17.96
CA GLY A 14 -13.89 5.17 -17.56
C GLY A 14 -12.68 5.08 -16.62
N VAL A 15 -12.11 6.25 -16.31
CA VAL A 15 -10.98 6.38 -15.36
C VAL A 15 -11.42 7.28 -14.22
N LEU A 16 -11.38 6.75 -12.99
CA LEU A 16 -11.74 7.51 -11.80
C LEU A 16 -10.63 8.47 -11.35
N ALA A 17 -9.37 8.02 -11.37
CA ALA A 17 -8.20 8.83 -11.08
C ALA A 17 -6.91 8.18 -11.60
N LYS A 18 -5.82 8.94 -11.52
CA LYS A 18 -4.45 8.46 -11.79
C LYS A 18 -3.53 8.83 -10.64
N VAL A 19 -3.07 7.82 -9.90
CA VAL A 19 -2.03 7.98 -8.88
C VAL A 19 -0.67 7.69 -9.50
N ARG A 20 0.27 8.63 -9.38
CA ARG A 20 1.69 8.43 -9.73
C ARG A 20 2.51 8.41 -8.44
N LYS A 21 3.42 7.46 -8.34
CA LYS A 21 4.27 7.31 -7.16
C LYS A 21 5.61 6.65 -7.48
N ARG A 22 6.59 6.88 -6.62
CA ARG A 22 7.87 6.17 -6.56
C ARG A 22 7.90 5.33 -5.29
N ARG A 23 8.07 4.02 -5.44
CA ARG A 23 8.09 3.05 -4.33
C ARG A 23 9.50 2.52 -4.10
N THR A 24 9.94 2.54 -2.84
CA THR A 24 11.06 1.74 -2.35
C THR A 24 10.50 0.57 -1.55
N LEU A 25 10.86 -0.66 -1.95
CA LEU A 25 10.37 -1.90 -1.34
C LEU A 25 11.46 -2.52 -0.46
N PHE A 26 11.12 -2.80 0.80
CA PHE A 26 11.90 -3.65 1.68
C PHE A 26 11.13 -4.95 1.97
N ARG A 27 11.87 -6.03 2.22
CA ARG A 27 11.31 -7.32 2.61
C ARG A 27 12.08 -7.91 3.77
N ARG A 28 11.34 -8.49 4.72
CA ARG A 28 11.88 -9.34 5.78
C ARG A 28 10.92 -10.52 5.96
N ALA A 29 11.39 -11.72 5.66
CA ALA A 29 10.55 -12.92 5.62
C ALA A 29 9.29 -12.70 4.74
N ASN A 30 8.10 -12.84 5.32
CA ASN A 30 6.81 -12.63 4.66
C ASN A 30 6.23 -11.21 4.90
N ILE A 31 6.95 -10.32 5.60
CA ILE A 31 6.57 -8.92 5.74
C ILE A 31 7.19 -8.07 4.61
N ARG A 32 6.36 -7.23 3.99
CA ARG A 32 6.76 -6.19 3.03
C ARG A 32 6.58 -4.83 3.66
N LEU A 33 7.55 -3.95 3.41
CA LEU A 33 7.44 -2.53 3.74
C LEU A 33 7.59 -1.73 2.45
N HIS A 34 6.63 -0.84 2.20
CA HIS A 34 6.68 0.11 1.09
C HIS A 34 6.94 1.51 1.65
N LEU A 35 7.95 2.20 1.10
CA LEU A 35 8.10 3.64 1.26
C LEU A 35 7.72 4.28 -0.07
N ASP A 36 6.59 4.98 -0.08
CA ASP A 36 5.99 5.55 -1.27
C ASP A 36 6.09 7.06 -1.23
N HIS A 37 6.69 7.65 -2.25
CA HIS A 37 6.51 9.07 -2.56
C HIS A 37 5.40 9.21 -3.59
N VAL A 38 4.26 9.77 -3.18
CA VAL A 38 3.08 9.97 -4.02
C VAL A 38 3.04 11.41 -4.52
N ASP A 39 2.97 11.58 -5.84
CA ASP A 39 2.95 12.90 -6.46
C ASP A 39 1.84 13.77 -5.84
N ASN A 40 2.19 14.98 -5.40
CA ASN A 40 1.32 15.97 -4.74
C ASN A 40 0.76 15.58 -3.35
N HIS A 41 1.14 14.44 -2.78
CA HIS A 41 0.63 13.98 -1.48
C HIS A 41 1.74 13.72 -0.45
N GLY A 42 2.99 13.55 -0.89
CA GLY A 42 4.14 13.38 0.00
C GLY A 42 4.53 11.92 0.20
N ASP A 43 5.12 11.62 1.36
CA ASP A 43 5.70 10.31 1.67
C ASP A 43 4.78 9.47 2.57
N PHE A 44 4.67 8.18 2.26
CA PHE A 44 3.80 7.22 2.94
C PHE A 44 4.53 5.91 3.21
N GLY A 45 4.14 5.22 4.27
CA GLY A 45 4.60 3.88 4.62
C GLY A 45 3.45 2.86 4.58
N GLU A 46 3.65 1.72 3.93
CA GLU A 46 2.76 0.56 4.05
C GLU A 46 3.53 -0.62 4.65
N ILE A 47 2.91 -1.34 5.59
CA ILE A 47 3.46 -2.58 6.17
C ILE A 47 2.43 -3.69 5.95
N GLU A 48 2.83 -4.75 5.26
CA GLU A 48 1.94 -5.83 4.86
C GLU A 48 2.55 -7.19 5.21
N ALA A 49 1.76 -8.06 5.83
CA ALA A 49 2.06 -9.48 5.89
C ALA A 49 1.53 -10.16 4.62
N VAL A 50 2.39 -10.92 3.94
CA VAL A 50 1.99 -11.81 2.86
C VAL A 50 1.61 -13.14 3.48
N LEU A 51 0.39 -13.57 3.19
CA LEU A 51 -0.20 -14.81 3.69
C LEU A 51 -0.21 -15.86 2.59
N GLU A 52 0.06 -17.10 2.97
CA GLU A 52 -0.25 -18.29 2.18
C GLU A 52 -1.73 -18.66 2.30
N GLU A 53 -2.22 -19.50 1.39
CA GLU A 53 -3.62 -19.91 1.39
C GLU A 53 -3.99 -20.63 2.70
N GLY A 54 -5.03 -20.13 3.37
CA GLY A 54 -5.53 -20.69 4.64
C GLY A 54 -4.83 -20.19 5.90
N GLU A 55 -3.83 -19.31 5.80
CA GLU A 55 -3.25 -18.66 6.98
C GLU A 55 -4.19 -17.62 7.59
N ASP A 56 -4.21 -17.56 8.93
CA ASP A 56 -4.95 -16.54 9.67
C ASP A 56 -4.17 -15.22 9.69
N PRO A 57 -4.72 -14.10 9.18
CA PRO A 57 -4.09 -12.78 9.26
C PRO A 57 -3.72 -12.36 10.68
N ASP A 58 -4.46 -12.82 11.69
CA ASP A 58 -4.24 -12.44 13.08
C ASP A 58 -2.88 -12.92 13.61
N ASN A 59 -2.30 -13.97 12.99
CA ASN A 59 -0.97 -14.50 13.34
C ASN A 59 0.16 -13.46 13.18
N TYR A 60 -0.02 -12.44 12.34
CA TYR A 60 1.02 -11.45 12.05
C TYR A 60 0.79 -10.09 12.74
N ARG A 61 -0.31 -9.93 13.49
CA ARG A 61 -0.62 -8.65 14.14
C ARG A 61 0.45 -8.23 15.15
N SER A 62 0.99 -9.18 15.91
CA SER A 62 2.04 -8.90 16.90
C SER A 62 3.34 -8.44 16.25
N GLU A 63 3.72 -9.06 15.12
CA GLU A 63 4.91 -8.67 14.36
C GLU A 63 4.74 -7.28 13.72
N ILE A 64 3.59 -7.01 13.11
CA ILE A 64 3.29 -5.68 12.53
C ILE A 64 3.30 -4.61 13.64
N ALA A 65 2.69 -4.89 14.80
CA ALA A 65 2.71 -3.96 15.94
C ALA A 65 4.13 -3.69 16.44
N ALA A 66 5.00 -4.70 16.48
CA ALA A 66 6.41 -4.54 16.85
C ALA A 66 7.17 -3.68 15.83
N ILE A 67 6.89 -3.82 14.53
CA ILE A 67 7.50 -2.99 13.48
C ILE A 67 7.04 -1.54 13.60
N LEU A 68 5.73 -1.30 13.77
CA LEU A 68 5.19 0.05 13.97
C LEU A 68 5.83 0.72 15.19
N ALA A 69 5.95 0.00 16.31
CA ALA A 69 6.61 0.50 17.52
C ALA A 69 8.09 0.82 17.29
N ALA A 70 8.82 -0.04 16.57
CA ALA A 70 10.24 0.18 16.24
C ALA A 70 10.45 1.38 15.32
N LEU A 71 9.51 1.64 14.41
CA LEU A 71 9.49 2.81 13.53
C LEU A 71 8.91 4.06 14.23
N GLN A 72 8.47 3.94 15.48
CA GLN A 72 7.84 5.00 16.26
C GLN A 72 6.61 5.60 15.56
N ILE A 73 5.83 4.75 14.89
CA ILE A 73 4.58 5.15 14.24
C ILE A 73 3.42 4.93 15.22
N PRO A 74 2.84 6.01 15.78
CA PRO A 74 1.68 5.91 16.65
C PRO A 74 0.40 5.59 15.85
N SER A 75 -0.63 5.10 16.54
CA SER A 75 -1.89 4.69 15.91
C SER A 75 -2.67 5.84 15.26
N ASP A 76 -2.47 7.07 15.70
CA ASP A 76 -3.10 8.28 15.14
C ASP A 76 -2.47 8.74 13.81
N GLN A 77 -1.32 8.17 13.43
CA GLN A 77 -0.72 8.35 12.11
C GLN A 77 -1.12 7.25 11.12
N LEU A 78 -1.90 6.26 11.56
CA LEU A 78 -2.43 5.26 10.64
C LEU A 78 -3.50 5.88 9.76
N ILE A 79 -3.37 5.63 8.45
CA ILE A 79 -4.29 6.12 7.44
C ILE A 79 -5.11 4.93 6.94
N ASP A 80 -6.43 5.04 7.02
CA ASP A 80 -7.40 3.99 6.66
C ASP A 80 -8.01 4.19 5.26
N VAL A 81 -7.59 5.24 4.54
CA VAL A 81 -8.01 5.56 3.17
C VAL A 81 -6.90 5.29 2.15
N SER A 82 -7.30 5.02 0.92
CA SER A 82 -6.38 4.81 -0.20
C SER A 82 -5.80 6.12 -0.75
N TYR A 83 -4.69 6.03 -1.51
CA TYR A 83 -4.16 7.19 -2.23
C TYR A 83 -5.16 7.83 -3.21
N PHE A 84 -6.10 7.04 -3.74
CA PHE A 84 -7.16 7.58 -4.59
C PHE A 84 -8.10 8.48 -3.78
N GLU A 85 -8.49 8.06 -2.58
CA GLU A 85 -9.37 8.83 -1.73
C GLU A 85 -8.69 10.11 -1.22
N LEU A 86 -7.37 10.09 -1.01
CA LEU A 86 -6.60 11.30 -0.71
C LEU A 86 -6.56 12.31 -1.86
N THR A 87 -6.77 11.87 -3.10
CA THR A 87 -6.78 12.74 -4.29
C THR A 87 -8.15 13.37 -4.58
N ARG A 88 -9.18 13.07 -3.78
CA ARG A 88 -10.56 13.55 -3.99
C ARG A 88 -10.84 14.89 -3.31
#